data_AF-L8GKR2-F1
#
_entry.id   AF-L8GKR2-F1
#
_cell.length_a   1.000
_cell.length_b   1.000
_cell.length_c   1.000
_cell.angle_alpha   90.00
_cell.angle_beta   90.00
_cell.angle_gamma   90.00
#
_symmetry.space_group_name_H-M   'P 1'
#
loop_
_entity.id
_entity.type
_entity.pdbx_description
1 polymer ?
#
loop_
_entity_poly.entity_id
_entity_poly.type
_entity_poly.pdbx_seq_one_letter_code
_entity_poly.pdbx_strand_id
1 'polypeptide(L)'
;MIKLIELILGAAIECENKKEYIENIMLLDESSQRILMVFIERLLREHQMKPAHSPRHHSQSYDDANEIQIQSLRLEKEELQEQFDELQVEHSSLASENANLRSEKETLMEMVKNMEKQLDEKTKKEQHDKERREKEETELINALQKHSRQISEEQYHALQIEIEEKDKSLFEFKKKVDELSKYAAEARKLRDEMDMMKEKVANADQVEEKFAHLQDKLKEMAELRKQYKALQEQSNTYMQRSIELEDEVVKIPLLKAQIEDYKKQVLAFRSEAATTGEKDIKQQLDMQQLQEALKQIQTERDMHQEKVDSLEETIAQLKTDLEEARLMGGPNRGGGAGDEDGMSGFHEIFTPELREKMARLERENNRLKSEMGEGGAAEQIALLQAKLDDATALNATYEEKLRQLSARTPDSEEESGKAPKEVSDLMQELTKKDATIVDLEEQLRKVYERYRANAAASGEPTLEGPVVEEIAMKLAQVQEKNEALNSEKLRLEGYLRTAKKVCLVPATNVMLSTTVIFFPLFSHHSCRN
;
A
#
# COMPACT_ATOMS: atom_id res chain seq x y z
N MET A 1 27.40 -101.08 104.97
CA MET A 1 26.46 -101.43 103.90
C MET A 1 26.68 -102.84 103.35
N ILE A 2 27.81 -103.17 102.71
CA ILE A 2 28.01 -104.51 102.08
C ILE A 2 27.70 -105.68 103.05
N LYS A 3 28.29 -105.71 104.25
CA LYS A 3 28.00 -106.74 105.28
C LYS A 3 26.53 -106.81 105.75
N LEU A 4 25.76 -105.74 105.61
CA LEU A 4 24.33 -105.72 105.94
C LEU A 4 23.50 -106.35 104.81
N ILE A 5 23.89 -106.11 103.56
CA ILE A 5 23.29 -106.74 102.38
C ILE A 5 23.56 -108.25 102.39
N GLU A 6 24.79 -108.67 102.74
CA GLU A 6 25.12 -110.10 102.89
C GLU A 6 24.29 -110.79 103.98
N LEU A 7 24.06 -110.14 105.12
CA LEU A 7 23.25 -110.70 106.20
C LEU A 7 21.76 -110.80 105.82
N ILE A 8 21.22 -109.79 105.15
CA ILE A 8 19.83 -109.80 104.65
C ILE A 8 19.65 -110.84 103.54
N LEU A 9 20.63 -111.00 102.65
CA LEU A 9 20.61 -111.99 101.58
C LEU A 9 20.72 -113.42 102.13
N GLY A 10 21.57 -113.65 103.14
CA GLY A 10 21.61 -114.94 103.87
C GLY A 10 20.26 -115.28 104.51
N ALA A 11 19.66 -114.33 105.25
CA ALA A 11 18.36 -114.51 105.88
C ALA A 11 17.20 -114.73 104.87
N ALA A 12 17.29 -114.15 103.67
CA ALA A 12 16.30 -114.34 102.60
C ALA A 12 16.43 -115.70 101.87
N ILE A 13 17.59 -116.35 101.94
CA ILE A 13 17.86 -117.66 101.31
C ILE A 13 17.55 -118.83 102.26
N GLU A 14 17.68 -118.62 103.58
CA GLU A 14 17.37 -119.64 104.60
C GLU A 14 15.91 -119.65 105.10
N CYS A 15 15.04 -118.76 104.60
CA CYS A 15 13.64 -118.67 105.07
C CYS A 15 12.69 -119.70 104.42
N GLU A 16 11.55 -119.99 105.07
CA GLU A 16 10.58 -120.99 104.59
C GLU A 16 9.92 -120.60 103.26
N ASN A 17 9.74 -119.29 103.00
CA ASN A 17 9.23 -118.75 101.72
C ASN A 17 10.31 -118.54 100.63
N LYS A 18 11.50 -119.15 100.74
CA LYS A 18 12.64 -118.97 99.83
C LYS A 18 12.33 -118.96 98.32
N LYS A 19 11.33 -119.71 97.86
CA LYS A 19 10.94 -119.74 96.43
C LYS A 19 10.52 -118.37 95.91
N GLU A 20 9.73 -117.63 96.68
CA GLU A 20 9.20 -116.31 96.32
C GLU A 20 10.33 -115.26 96.26
N TYR A 21 11.30 -115.33 97.18
CA TYR A 21 12.48 -114.46 97.14
C TYR A 21 13.45 -114.81 96.00
N ILE A 22 13.63 -116.10 95.70
CA ILE A 22 14.45 -116.53 94.55
C ILE A 22 13.80 -116.12 93.22
N GLU A 23 12.48 -116.26 93.06
CA GLU A 23 11.77 -115.78 91.86
C GLU A 23 11.88 -114.26 91.69
N ASN A 24 11.77 -113.49 92.78
CA ASN A 24 11.97 -112.04 92.73
C ASN A 24 13.42 -111.65 92.39
N ILE A 25 14.43 -112.41 92.83
CA ILE A 25 15.83 -112.21 92.41
C ILE A 25 16.01 -112.56 90.91
N MET A 26 15.36 -113.62 90.44
CA MET A 26 15.35 -114.03 89.02
C MET A 26 14.66 -113.04 88.08
N LEU A 27 13.86 -112.10 88.60
CA LEU A 27 13.21 -111.01 87.86
C LEU A 27 14.04 -109.71 87.79
N LEU A 28 15.16 -109.61 88.52
CA LEU A 28 16.05 -108.45 88.46
C LEU A 28 16.92 -108.43 87.19
N ASP A 29 17.57 -107.30 86.94
CA ASP A 29 18.48 -107.14 85.82
C ASP A 29 19.74 -108.02 85.94
N GLU A 30 20.28 -108.44 84.79
CA GLU A 30 21.38 -109.41 84.71
C GLU A 30 22.68 -108.93 85.39
N SER A 31 22.90 -107.61 85.46
CA SER A 31 24.00 -106.99 86.19
C SER A 31 23.84 -107.15 87.71
N SER A 32 22.67 -106.83 88.25
CA SER A 32 22.36 -107.02 89.68
C SER A 32 22.39 -108.50 90.07
N GLN A 33 21.88 -109.39 89.22
CA GLN A 33 21.92 -110.84 89.44
C GLN A 33 23.36 -111.37 89.56
N ARG A 34 24.26 -110.98 88.64
CA ARG A 34 25.69 -111.39 88.73
C ARG A 34 26.36 -110.88 90.00
N ILE A 35 26.07 -109.65 90.43
CA ILE A 35 26.62 -109.10 91.68
C ILE A 35 26.13 -109.90 92.89
N LEU A 36 24.82 -110.20 92.98
CA LEU A 36 24.25 -111.00 94.06
C LEU A 36 24.79 -112.44 94.06
N MET A 37 24.99 -113.06 92.89
CA MET A 37 25.56 -114.39 92.76
C MET A 37 26.97 -114.48 93.37
N VAL A 38 27.83 -113.48 93.12
CA VAL A 38 29.18 -113.42 93.74
C VAL A 38 29.10 -113.31 95.26
N PHE A 39 28.11 -112.60 95.81
CA PHE A 39 27.90 -112.55 97.27
C PHE A 39 27.39 -113.87 97.85
N ILE A 40 26.49 -114.58 97.15
CA ILE A 40 26.00 -115.90 97.56
C ILE A 40 27.14 -116.94 97.54
N GLU A 41 27.96 -116.96 96.49
CA GLU A 41 29.14 -117.84 96.41
C GLU A 41 30.18 -117.54 97.49
N ARG A 42 30.36 -116.26 97.87
CA ARG A 42 31.25 -115.87 98.97
C ARG A 42 30.72 -116.36 100.33
N LEU A 43 29.43 -116.17 100.58
CA LEU A 43 28.77 -116.57 101.83
C LEU A 43 28.82 -118.10 102.03
N LEU A 44 28.73 -118.87 100.95
CA LEU A 44 28.92 -120.33 100.95
C LEU A 44 30.38 -120.77 101.16
N ARG A 45 31.37 -119.96 100.77
CA ARG A 45 32.81 -120.27 100.97
C ARG A 45 33.33 -119.87 102.35
N GLU A 46 32.80 -118.83 102.98
CA GLU A 46 33.28 -118.31 104.27
C GLU A 46 32.89 -119.20 105.48
N HIS A 47 32.12 -120.28 105.25
CA HIS A 47 31.72 -121.26 106.27
C HIS A 47 32.72 -122.42 106.50
N GLN A 48 33.95 -122.36 105.99
CA GLN A 48 34.96 -123.39 106.22
C GLN A 48 36.33 -122.85 106.67
N MET A 49 36.79 -123.38 107.81
CA MET A 49 38.13 -123.35 108.41
C MET A 49 38.52 -122.19 109.36
N LYS A 50 39.28 -122.56 110.40
CA LYS A 50 39.70 -121.77 111.58
C LYS A 50 41.17 -122.13 111.97
N PRO A 51 41.82 -121.40 112.91
CA PRO A 51 43.29 -121.24 112.95
C PRO A 51 44.05 -122.06 114.02
N ALA A 52 45.39 -121.97 114.01
CA ALA A 52 46.33 -122.56 114.99
C ALA A 52 47.73 -121.90 114.88
N HIS A 53 48.68 -121.94 115.85
CA HIS A 53 48.59 -121.90 117.32
C HIS A 53 50.00 -121.67 117.96
N SER A 54 50.14 -121.90 119.27
CA SER A 54 51.40 -121.98 120.09
C SER A 54 51.59 -123.47 120.59
N PRO A 55 52.52 -123.91 121.49
CA PRO A 55 53.23 -123.19 122.58
C PRO A 55 54.71 -123.58 122.94
N ARG A 56 55.36 -122.74 123.78
CA ARG A 56 56.06 -122.95 125.11
C ARG A 56 56.70 -124.34 125.50
N HIS A 57 57.41 -124.31 126.64
CA HIS A 57 57.50 -125.33 127.74
C HIS A 57 58.58 -126.45 127.66
N HIS A 58 59.12 -127.08 128.75
CA HIS A 58 59.28 -126.81 130.22
C HIS A 58 60.08 -127.98 130.88
N SER A 59 60.66 -127.82 132.08
CA SER A 59 60.77 -128.85 133.16
C SER A 59 61.75 -130.06 132.98
N GLN A 60 62.30 -130.80 133.97
CA GLN A 60 62.74 -130.61 135.39
C GLN A 60 63.37 -131.93 135.92
N SER A 61 64.18 -131.88 137.00
CA SER A 61 64.43 -132.97 138.01
C SER A 61 65.65 -133.91 137.90
N TYR A 62 66.66 -133.58 138.73
CA TYR A 62 67.54 -134.40 139.60
C TYR A 62 68.39 -135.61 139.12
N ASP A 63 69.69 -135.41 139.38
CA ASP A 63 70.76 -136.31 139.86
C ASP A 63 71.60 -137.17 138.88
N ASP A 64 72.90 -136.79 138.89
CA ASP A 64 74.12 -137.55 138.55
C ASP A 64 74.53 -137.76 137.07
N ALA A 65 74.55 -136.68 136.26
CA ALA A 65 75.28 -136.63 134.98
C ALA A 65 75.62 -135.20 134.48
N ASN A 66 76.52 -134.47 135.16
CA ASN A 66 76.71 -133.01 134.94
C ASN A 66 77.59 -132.57 133.75
N GLU A 67 78.13 -133.48 132.93
CA GLU A 67 79.20 -133.15 131.96
C GLU A 67 78.74 -133.07 130.49
N ILE A 68 77.61 -133.70 130.12
CA ILE A 68 77.16 -133.80 128.72
C ILE A 68 76.35 -132.56 128.27
N GLN A 69 75.56 -131.96 129.18
CA GLN A 69 74.68 -130.82 128.86
C GLN A 69 75.44 -129.56 128.38
N ILE A 70 76.71 -129.40 128.79
CA ILE A 70 77.52 -128.21 128.49
C ILE A 70 77.98 -128.20 127.02
N GLN A 71 78.10 -129.36 126.36
CA GLN A 71 78.57 -129.42 124.97
C GLN A 71 77.48 -129.08 123.96
N SER A 72 76.23 -129.54 124.16
CA SER A 72 75.11 -129.21 123.24
C SER A 72 74.83 -127.71 123.21
N LEU A 73 74.79 -127.06 124.38
CA LEU A 73 74.58 -125.62 124.52
C LEU A 73 75.71 -124.76 123.91
N ARG A 74 76.90 -125.34 123.66
CA ARG A 74 77.98 -124.63 122.93
C ARG A 74 77.75 -124.64 121.43
N LEU A 75 77.35 -125.78 120.87
CA LEU A 75 77.02 -125.90 119.44
C LEU A 75 75.81 -125.02 119.07
N GLU A 76 74.75 -125.05 119.88
CA GLU A 76 73.57 -124.18 119.69
C GLU A 76 73.95 -122.68 119.76
N LYS A 77 74.89 -122.31 120.64
CA LYS A 77 75.42 -120.94 120.72
C LYS A 77 76.26 -120.57 119.48
N GLU A 78 77.08 -121.49 118.96
CA GLU A 78 77.88 -121.26 117.76
C GLU A 78 76.99 -121.12 116.52
N GLU A 79 75.97 -121.97 116.37
CA GLU A 79 74.99 -121.91 115.27
C GLU A 79 74.13 -120.62 115.33
N LEU A 80 73.72 -120.19 116.53
CA LEU A 80 73.05 -118.89 116.72
C LEU A 80 73.98 -117.69 116.47
N GLN A 81 75.29 -117.84 116.71
CA GLN A 81 76.27 -116.79 116.41
C GLN A 81 76.49 -116.66 114.90
N GLU A 82 76.59 -117.77 114.16
CA GLU A 82 76.67 -117.75 112.69
C GLU A 82 75.40 -117.13 112.08
N GLN A 83 74.22 -117.50 112.56
CA GLN A 83 72.95 -116.88 112.12
C GLN A 83 72.89 -115.38 112.45
N PHE A 84 73.42 -114.96 113.61
CA PHE A 84 73.49 -113.55 113.97
C PHE A 84 74.46 -112.77 113.07
N ASP A 85 75.63 -113.33 112.78
CA ASP A 85 76.64 -112.72 111.92
C ASP A 85 76.14 -112.65 110.46
N GLU A 86 75.43 -113.68 109.97
CA GLU A 86 74.78 -113.71 108.65
C GLU A 86 73.67 -112.64 108.55
N LEU A 87 72.76 -112.59 109.54
CA LEU A 87 71.74 -111.53 109.63
C LEU A 87 72.34 -110.13 109.76
N GLN A 88 73.49 -109.99 110.42
CA GLN A 88 74.19 -108.71 110.52
C GLN A 88 74.80 -108.28 109.17
N VAL A 89 75.35 -109.23 108.40
CA VAL A 89 75.82 -108.99 107.03
C VAL A 89 74.65 -108.61 106.13
N GLU A 90 73.55 -109.36 106.15
CA GLU A 90 72.33 -109.05 105.39
C GLU A 90 71.77 -107.67 105.75
N HIS A 91 71.63 -107.36 107.05
CA HIS A 91 71.18 -106.05 107.51
C HIS A 91 72.13 -104.93 107.06
N SER A 92 73.45 -105.16 107.03
CA SER A 92 74.42 -104.18 106.52
C SER A 92 74.28 -103.95 105.01
N SER A 93 74.01 -105.03 104.24
CA SER A 93 73.78 -104.98 102.80
C SER A 93 72.48 -104.24 102.49
N LEU A 94 71.37 -104.62 103.14
CA LEU A 94 70.07 -103.95 103.01
C LEU A 94 70.10 -102.50 103.49
N ALA A 95 70.91 -102.16 104.50
CA ALA A 95 71.11 -100.78 104.94
C ALA A 95 71.88 -99.96 103.88
N SER A 96 72.90 -100.55 103.25
CA SER A 96 73.63 -99.92 102.14
C SER A 96 72.76 -99.76 100.89
N GLU A 97 71.98 -100.78 100.54
CA GLU A 97 71.01 -100.71 99.44
C GLU A 97 69.93 -99.66 99.70
N ASN A 98 69.37 -99.59 100.93
CA ASN A 98 68.44 -98.53 101.31
C ASN A 98 69.09 -97.14 101.25
N ALA A 99 70.36 -96.99 101.60
CA ALA A 99 71.08 -95.73 101.46
C ALA A 99 71.26 -95.34 99.98
N ASN A 100 71.61 -96.30 99.13
CA ASN A 100 71.73 -96.11 97.67
C ASN A 100 70.38 -95.74 97.04
N LEU A 101 69.32 -96.49 97.32
CA LEU A 101 67.96 -96.23 96.84
C LEU A 101 67.41 -94.89 97.34
N ARG A 102 67.75 -94.45 98.56
CA ARG A 102 67.41 -93.10 99.05
C ARG A 102 68.17 -92.03 98.28
N SER A 103 69.46 -92.24 98.00
CA SER A 103 70.26 -91.29 97.21
C SER A 103 69.78 -91.21 95.77
N GLU A 104 69.45 -92.34 95.14
CA GLU A 104 68.90 -92.38 93.78
C GLU A 104 67.51 -91.73 93.73
N LYS A 105 66.66 -92.00 94.72
CA LYS A 105 65.35 -91.33 94.84
C LYS A 105 65.51 -89.81 94.97
N GLU A 106 66.49 -89.32 95.72
CA GLU A 106 66.75 -87.88 95.85
C GLU A 106 67.25 -87.27 94.53
N THR A 107 68.18 -87.92 93.83
CA THR A 107 68.67 -87.44 92.52
C THR A 107 67.58 -87.48 91.45
N LEU A 108 66.70 -88.49 91.46
CA LEU A 108 65.52 -88.55 90.59
C LEU A 108 64.51 -87.46 90.93
N MET A 109 64.26 -87.15 92.22
CA MET A 109 63.41 -86.01 92.60
C MET A 109 64.00 -84.68 92.15
N GLU A 110 65.30 -84.46 92.32
CA GLU A 110 65.98 -83.25 91.84
C GLU A 110 65.91 -83.15 90.30
N MET A 111 66.09 -84.27 89.59
CA MET A 111 65.95 -84.32 88.13
C MET A 111 64.53 -84.02 87.66
N VAL A 112 63.50 -84.60 88.29
CA VAL A 112 62.08 -84.32 88.01
C VAL A 112 61.78 -82.84 88.26
N LYS A 113 62.15 -82.31 89.43
CA LYS A 113 61.99 -80.89 89.79
C LYS A 113 62.71 -79.94 88.84
N ASN A 114 63.85 -80.35 88.28
CA ASN A 114 64.57 -79.58 87.27
C ASN A 114 63.87 -79.64 85.90
N MET A 115 63.34 -80.80 85.50
CA MET A 115 62.54 -80.95 84.28
C MET A 115 61.21 -80.17 84.37
N GLU A 116 60.53 -80.20 85.52
CA GLU A 116 59.35 -79.38 85.81
C GLU A 116 59.66 -77.89 85.66
N LYS A 117 60.74 -77.40 86.27
CA LYS A 117 61.19 -76.00 86.10
C LYS A 117 61.49 -75.65 84.64
N GLN A 118 62.17 -76.52 83.89
CA GLN A 118 62.46 -76.28 82.48
C GLN A 118 61.17 -76.26 81.63
N LEU A 119 60.19 -77.10 81.95
CA LEU A 119 58.88 -77.12 81.31
C LEU A 119 58.09 -75.83 81.62
N ASP A 120 58.11 -75.39 82.88
CA ASP A 120 57.54 -74.12 83.34
C ASP A 120 58.17 -72.91 82.64
N GLU A 121 59.50 -72.88 82.51
CA GLU A 121 60.19 -71.81 81.79
C GLU A 121 59.90 -71.85 80.29
N LYS A 122 59.83 -73.04 79.68
CA LYS A 122 59.53 -73.18 78.26
C LYS A 122 58.09 -72.77 77.95
N THR A 123 57.12 -73.18 78.75
CA THR A 123 55.71 -72.79 78.61
C THR A 123 55.53 -71.28 78.84
N LYS A 124 56.19 -70.67 79.83
CA LYS A 124 56.20 -69.20 80.02
C LYS A 124 56.81 -68.46 78.82
N LYS A 125 57.91 -68.95 78.24
CA LYS A 125 58.53 -68.39 77.02
C LYS A 125 57.60 -68.51 75.82
N GLU A 126 56.99 -69.68 75.61
CA GLU A 126 56.06 -69.94 74.51
C GLU A 126 54.76 -69.12 74.62
N GLN A 127 54.24 -68.94 75.84
CA GLN A 127 53.13 -68.03 76.13
C GLN A 127 53.51 -66.58 75.82
N HIS A 128 54.67 -66.11 76.28
CA HIS A 128 55.16 -64.77 75.99
C HIS A 128 55.38 -64.53 74.48
N ASP A 129 55.96 -65.49 73.76
CA ASP A 129 56.13 -65.40 72.29
C ASP A 129 54.79 -65.52 71.53
N LYS A 130 53.79 -66.21 72.09
CA LYS A 130 52.43 -66.19 71.56
C LYS A 130 51.79 -64.80 71.77
N GLU A 131 51.81 -64.27 73.00
CA GLU A 131 51.28 -62.92 73.30
C GLU A 131 52.00 -61.83 72.49
N ARG A 132 53.31 -61.98 72.25
CA ARG A 132 54.08 -61.06 71.41
C ARG A 132 53.62 -61.13 69.95
N ARG A 133 53.43 -62.34 69.40
CA ARG A 133 52.89 -62.52 68.04
C ARG A 133 51.46 -61.98 67.91
N GLU A 134 50.60 -62.20 68.91
CA GLU A 134 49.23 -61.65 68.94
C GLU A 134 49.24 -60.11 69.02
N LYS A 135 50.17 -59.51 69.76
CA LYS A 135 50.40 -58.04 69.77
C LYS A 135 50.89 -57.55 68.40
N GLU A 136 51.91 -58.17 67.83
CA GLU A 136 52.44 -57.84 66.50
C GLU A 136 51.36 -57.98 65.39
N GLU A 137 50.52 -59.02 65.44
CA GLU A 137 49.41 -59.25 64.52
C GLU A 137 48.29 -58.21 64.70
N THR A 138 47.88 -57.92 65.94
CA THR A 138 46.85 -56.90 66.21
C THR A 138 47.34 -55.48 65.86
N GLU A 139 48.61 -55.17 66.09
CA GLU A 139 49.25 -53.92 65.63
C GLU A 139 49.26 -53.83 64.10
N LEU A 140 49.60 -54.91 63.38
CA LEU A 140 49.56 -54.97 61.92
C LEU A 140 48.13 -54.79 61.37
N ILE A 141 47.13 -55.47 61.97
CA ILE A 141 45.72 -55.31 61.60
C ILE A 141 45.26 -53.87 61.83
N ASN A 142 45.60 -53.27 62.97
CA ASN A 142 45.27 -51.87 63.28
C ASN A 142 45.95 -50.89 62.29
N ALA A 143 47.20 -51.14 61.91
CA ALA A 143 47.91 -50.34 60.92
C ALA A 143 47.27 -50.43 59.52
N LEU A 144 46.93 -51.65 59.08
CA LEU A 144 46.24 -51.88 57.81
C LEU A 144 44.83 -51.25 57.79
N GLN A 145 44.07 -51.38 58.88
CA GLN A 145 42.75 -50.72 59.01
C GLN A 145 42.87 -49.20 58.99
N LYS A 146 43.87 -48.63 59.67
CA LYS A 146 44.14 -47.18 59.63
C LYS A 146 44.48 -46.72 58.22
N HIS A 147 45.40 -47.39 57.53
CA HIS A 147 45.77 -47.07 56.15
C HIS A 147 44.58 -47.19 55.18
N SER A 148 43.75 -48.24 55.34
CA SER A 148 42.52 -48.39 54.54
C SER A 148 41.48 -47.30 54.80
N ARG A 149 41.37 -46.79 56.04
CA ARG A 149 40.52 -45.62 56.35
C ARG A 149 41.08 -44.35 55.72
N GLN A 150 42.39 -44.12 55.82
CA GLN A 150 43.04 -42.94 55.23
C GLN A 150 42.84 -42.89 53.71
N ILE A 151 43.05 -44.00 52.98
CA ILE A 151 42.76 -44.06 51.53
C ILE A 151 41.28 -43.76 51.23
N SER A 152 40.36 -44.29 52.04
CA SER A 152 38.92 -44.02 51.87
C SER A 152 38.59 -42.54 52.11
N GLU A 153 39.11 -41.95 53.18
CA GLU A 153 38.95 -40.52 53.52
C GLU A 153 39.54 -39.61 52.44
N GLU A 154 40.71 -39.94 51.90
CA GLU A 154 41.34 -39.23 50.77
C GLU A 154 40.48 -39.33 49.49
N GLN A 155 39.91 -40.50 49.18
CA GLN A 155 39.00 -40.69 48.04
C GLN A 155 37.68 -39.92 48.22
N TYR A 156 37.08 -39.95 49.42
CA TYR A 156 35.90 -39.15 49.72
C TYR A 156 36.19 -37.65 49.60
N HIS A 157 37.34 -37.17 50.10
CA HIS A 157 37.74 -35.78 49.98
C HIS A 157 37.97 -35.37 48.51
N ALA A 158 38.60 -36.23 47.70
CA ALA A 158 38.82 -35.98 46.27
C ALA A 158 37.48 -35.89 45.50
N LEU A 159 36.56 -36.82 45.74
CA LEU A 159 35.21 -36.79 45.16
C LEU A 159 34.41 -35.56 45.61
N GLN A 160 34.57 -35.13 46.86
CA GLN A 160 33.88 -33.94 47.36
C GLN A 160 34.42 -32.64 46.72
N ILE A 161 35.74 -32.53 46.49
CA ILE A 161 36.30 -31.43 45.70
C ILE A 161 35.72 -31.42 44.29
N GLU A 162 35.67 -32.59 43.61
CA GLU A 162 35.11 -32.65 42.26
C GLU A 162 33.63 -32.22 42.22
N ILE A 163 32.82 -32.67 43.18
CA ILE A 163 31.42 -32.25 43.31
C ILE A 163 31.32 -30.72 43.47
N GLU A 164 32.10 -30.11 44.36
CA GLU A 164 32.13 -28.67 44.55
C GLU A 164 32.56 -27.90 43.27
N GLU A 165 33.49 -28.45 42.50
CA GLU A 165 33.90 -27.88 41.20
C GLU A 165 32.80 -27.98 40.13
N LYS A 166 32.07 -29.11 40.07
CA LYS A 166 30.91 -29.23 39.18
C LYS A 166 29.79 -28.28 39.60
N ASP A 167 29.52 -28.13 40.89
CA ASP A 167 28.48 -27.21 41.40
C ASP A 167 28.83 -25.75 41.12
N LYS A 168 30.09 -25.34 41.30
CA LYS A 168 30.58 -24.01 40.88
C LYS A 168 30.36 -23.80 39.37
N SER A 169 30.76 -24.78 38.55
CA SER A 169 30.56 -24.74 37.09
C SER A 169 29.07 -24.67 36.70
N LEU A 170 28.21 -25.46 37.34
CA LEU A 170 26.75 -25.45 37.12
C LEU A 170 26.13 -24.11 37.53
N PHE A 171 26.61 -23.47 38.60
CA PHE A 171 26.18 -22.14 39.01
C PHE A 171 26.59 -21.07 37.98
N GLU A 172 27.82 -21.11 37.47
CA GLU A 172 28.27 -20.22 36.40
C GLU A 172 27.47 -20.41 35.11
N PHE A 173 27.19 -21.65 34.70
CA PHE A 173 26.34 -21.91 33.53
C PHE A 173 24.91 -21.42 33.73
N LYS A 174 24.31 -21.61 34.92
CA LYS A 174 22.97 -21.06 35.25
C LYS A 174 22.97 -19.53 35.15
N LYS A 175 23.96 -18.85 35.76
CA LYS A 175 24.09 -17.39 35.67
C LYS A 175 24.19 -16.92 34.21
N LYS A 176 24.97 -17.63 33.38
CA LYS A 176 25.12 -17.32 31.95
C LYS A 176 23.83 -17.55 31.15
N VAL A 177 23.03 -18.57 31.51
CA VAL A 177 21.69 -18.78 30.95
C VAL A 177 20.74 -17.65 31.33
N ASP A 178 20.77 -17.18 32.58
CA ASP A 178 19.95 -16.03 33.03
C ASP A 178 20.35 -14.73 32.32
N GLU A 179 21.64 -14.48 32.11
CA GLU A 179 22.14 -13.35 31.34
C GLU A 179 21.72 -13.42 29.86
N LEU A 180 21.86 -14.58 29.21
CA LEU A 180 21.37 -14.79 27.85
C LEU A 180 19.84 -14.65 27.73
N SER A 181 19.09 -15.07 28.76
CA SER A 181 17.64 -14.90 28.83
C SER A 181 17.24 -13.42 28.92
N LYS A 182 17.99 -12.60 29.69
CA LYS A 182 17.80 -11.13 29.74
C LYS A 182 18.08 -10.49 28.38
N TYR A 183 19.22 -10.81 27.74
CA TYR A 183 19.53 -10.29 26.41
C TYR A 183 18.50 -10.72 25.35
N ALA A 184 17.97 -11.94 25.43
CA ALA A 184 16.88 -12.38 24.55
C ALA A 184 15.57 -11.61 24.79
N ALA A 185 15.27 -11.24 26.04
CA ALA A 185 14.12 -10.40 26.36
C ALA A 185 14.29 -8.94 25.90
N GLU A 186 15.50 -8.38 26.04
CA GLU A 186 15.85 -7.05 25.52
C GLU A 186 15.81 -7.00 23.99
N ALA A 187 16.36 -8.00 23.30
CA ALA A 187 16.29 -8.10 21.85
C ALA A 187 14.85 -8.22 21.32
N ARG A 188 13.94 -8.87 22.06
CA ARG A 188 12.50 -8.88 21.76
C ARG A 188 11.91 -7.47 21.90
N LYS A 189 12.11 -6.79 23.03
CA LYS A 189 11.63 -5.41 23.25
C LYS A 189 12.11 -4.45 22.16
N LEU A 190 13.41 -4.47 21.84
CA LEU A 190 13.99 -3.61 20.80
C LEU A 190 13.40 -3.88 19.42
N ARG A 191 13.12 -5.14 19.08
CA ARG A 191 12.41 -5.48 17.83
C ARG A 191 10.98 -4.97 17.84
N ASP A 192 10.25 -5.16 18.93
CA ASP A 192 8.87 -4.70 19.07
C ASP A 192 8.81 -3.15 18.99
N GLU A 193 9.81 -2.45 19.56
CA GLU A 193 10.04 -1.01 19.36
C GLU A 193 10.36 -0.64 17.91
N MET A 194 11.22 -1.39 17.22
CA MET A 194 11.48 -1.17 15.79
C MET A 194 10.23 -1.35 14.93
N ASP A 195 9.37 -2.32 15.25
CA ASP A 195 8.13 -2.56 14.50
C ASP A 195 7.11 -1.44 14.73
N MET A 196 6.97 -0.93 15.97
CA MET A 196 6.24 0.32 16.25
C MET A 196 6.81 1.53 15.49
N MET A 197 8.14 1.62 15.34
CA MET A 197 8.76 2.71 14.59
C MET A 197 8.55 2.58 13.08
N LYS A 198 8.53 1.38 12.51
CA LYS A 198 8.15 1.14 11.10
C LYS A 198 6.71 1.58 10.84
N GLU A 199 5.78 1.27 11.75
CA GLU A 199 4.38 1.71 11.63
C GLU A 199 4.29 3.25 11.66
N LYS A 200 5.05 3.92 12.54
CA LYS A 200 5.12 5.39 12.57
C LYS A 200 5.69 5.99 11.29
N VAL A 201 6.70 5.36 10.67
CA VAL A 201 7.23 5.79 9.37
C VAL A 201 6.17 5.62 8.28
N ALA A 202 5.53 4.46 8.17
CA ALA A 202 4.47 4.25 7.18
C ALA A 202 3.27 5.21 7.37
N ASN A 203 2.94 5.57 8.61
CA ASN A 203 1.94 6.59 8.92
C ASN A 203 2.40 8.01 8.55
N ALA A 204 3.70 8.31 8.66
CA ALA A 204 4.28 9.57 8.19
C ALA A 204 4.24 9.65 6.65
N ASP A 205 4.64 8.60 5.94
CA ASP A 205 4.58 8.51 4.47
C ASP A 205 3.15 8.78 3.95
N GLN A 206 2.12 8.20 4.59
CA GLN A 206 0.72 8.47 4.27
C GLN A 206 0.28 9.92 4.55
N VAL A 207 0.88 10.60 5.53
CA VAL A 207 0.61 12.01 5.82
C VAL A 207 1.31 12.91 4.81
N GLU A 208 2.53 12.56 4.39
CA GLU A 208 3.25 13.26 3.32
C GLU A 208 2.53 13.13 1.96
N GLU A 209 2.01 11.95 1.61
CA GLU A 209 1.18 11.77 0.41
C GLU A 209 -0.09 12.64 0.45
N LYS A 210 -0.79 12.65 1.59
CA LYS A 210 -1.97 13.52 1.79
C LYS A 210 -1.58 15.01 1.72
N PHE A 211 -0.42 15.40 2.23
CA PHE A 211 0.07 16.77 2.17
C PHE A 211 0.42 17.18 0.74
N ALA A 212 1.10 16.32 -0.03
CA ALA A 212 1.38 16.56 -1.45
C ALA A 212 0.08 16.74 -2.25
N HIS A 213 -0.92 15.89 -2.05
CA HIS A 213 -2.24 16.02 -2.68
C HIS A 213 -2.97 17.33 -2.31
N LEU A 214 -2.88 17.75 -1.04
CA LEU A 214 -3.42 19.05 -0.61
C LEU A 214 -2.63 20.23 -1.20
N GLN A 215 -1.32 20.09 -1.38
CA GLN A 215 -0.47 21.10 -2.03
C GLN A 215 -0.81 21.25 -3.51
N ASP A 216 -1.07 20.16 -4.22
CA ASP A 216 -1.48 20.19 -5.63
C ASP A 216 -2.88 20.80 -5.80
N LYS A 217 -3.84 20.42 -4.94
CA LYS A 217 -5.15 21.11 -4.88
C LYS A 217 -5.02 22.62 -4.59
N LEU A 218 -4.03 23.04 -3.79
CA LEU A 218 -3.78 24.45 -3.53
C LEU A 218 -3.22 25.16 -4.79
N LYS A 219 -2.36 24.50 -5.57
CA LYS A 219 -1.89 25.00 -6.88
C LYS A 219 -3.06 25.12 -7.86
N GLU A 220 -3.92 24.11 -7.97
CA GLU A 220 -5.13 24.14 -8.80
C GLU A 220 -6.06 25.28 -8.40
N MET A 221 -6.33 25.46 -7.10
CA MET A 221 -7.14 26.58 -6.58
C MET A 221 -6.49 27.95 -6.83
N ALA A 222 -5.16 28.04 -6.81
CA ALA A 222 -4.46 29.27 -7.17
C ALA A 222 -4.59 29.57 -8.67
N GLU A 223 -4.55 28.56 -9.53
CA GLU A 223 -4.72 28.72 -10.98
C GLU A 223 -6.17 29.08 -11.34
N LEU A 224 -7.16 28.40 -10.75
CA LEU A 224 -8.58 28.76 -10.86
C LEU A 224 -8.84 30.21 -10.43
N ARG A 225 -8.18 30.69 -9.37
CA ARG A 225 -8.26 32.11 -8.95
C ARG A 225 -7.66 33.08 -9.98
N LYS A 226 -6.60 32.69 -10.72
CA LYS A 226 -6.09 33.51 -11.83
C LYS A 226 -7.07 33.53 -12.99
N GLN A 227 -7.60 32.37 -13.38
CA GLN A 227 -8.59 32.25 -14.46
C GLN A 227 -9.86 33.07 -14.15
N TYR A 228 -10.36 33.00 -12.92
CA TYR A 228 -11.47 33.82 -12.45
C TYR A 228 -11.17 35.32 -12.56
N LYS A 229 -9.98 35.77 -12.13
CA LYS A 229 -9.57 37.18 -12.27
C LYS A 229 -9.47 37.63 -13.72
N ALA A 230 -8.86 36.82 -14.59
CA ALA A 230 -8.75 37.13 -16.02
C ALA A 230 -10.14 37.25 -16.68
N LEU A 231 -11.08 36.35 -16.32
CA LEU A 231 -12.46 36.42 -16.81
C LEU A 231 -13.22 37.63 -16.24
N GLN A 232 -12.97 38.01 -14.99
CA GLN A 232 -13.52 39.22 -14.36
C GLN A 232 -12.98 40.50 -15.02
N GLU A 233 -11.68 40.54 -15.32
CA GLU A 233 -11.04 41.64 -16.07
C GLU A 233 -11.63 41.75 -17.48
N GLN A 234 -11.75 40.63 -18.21
CA GLN A 234 -12.39 40.58 -19.53
C GLN A 234 -13.85 41.05 -19.48
N SER A 235 -14.62 40.64 -18.47
CA SER A 235 -16.00 41.10 -18.25
C SER A 235 -16.08 42.60 -17.99
N ASN A 236 -15.16 43.15 -17.19
CA ASN A 236 -15.06 44.59 -16.97
C ASN A 236 -14.69 45.34 -18.26
N THR A 237 -13.80 44.81 -19.10
CA THR A 237 -13.49 45.39 -20.41
C THR A 237 -14.69 45.36 -21.35
N TYR A 238 -15.47 44.27 -21.38
CA TYR A 238 -16.73 44.24 -22.15
C TYR A 238 -17.76 45.24 -21.63
N MET A 239 -17.88 45.41 -20.30
CA MET A 239 -18.74 46.43 -19.70
C MET A 239 -18.31 47.84 -20.09
N GLN A 240 -17.01 48.16 -20.01
CA GLN A 240 -16.46 49.45 -20.46
C GLN A 240 -16.74 49.69 -21.94
N ARG A 241 -16.51 48.67 -22.78
CA ARG A 241 -16.81 48.71 -24.22
C ARG A 241 -18.30 48.93 -24.51
N SER A 242 -19.21 48.37 -23.70
CA SER A 242 -20.65 48.63 -23.80
C SER A 242 -20.97 50.09 -23.51
N ILE A 243 -20.42 50.63 -22.41
CA ILE A 243 -20.61 52.03 -22.02
C ILE A 243 -20.05 52.99 -23.09
N GLU A 244 -18.87 52.71 -23.64
CA GLU A 244 -18.29 53.48 -24.76
C GLU A 244 -19.22 53.51 -25.99
N LEU A 245 -19.79 52.37 -26.36
CA LEU A 245 -20.73 52.26 -27.48
C LEU A 245 -22.08 52.93 -27.18
N GLU A 246 -22.57 52.86 -25.94
CA GLU A 246 -23.76 53.58 -25.48
C GLU A 246 -23.55 55.10 -25.57
N ASP A 247 -22.39 55.61 -25.14
CA ASP A 247 -21.98 57.02 -25.29
C ASP A 247 -21.83 57.44 -26.77
N GLU A 248 -21.41 56.55 -27.67
CA GLU A 248 -21.42 56.79 -29.11
C GLU A 248 -22.85 56.85 -29.68
N VAL A 249 -23.73 55.93 -29.26
CA VAL A 249 -25.14 55.92 -29.67
C VAL A 249 -25.86 57.19 -29.21
N VAL A 250 -25.57 57.72 -28.02
CA VAL A 250 -26.11 58.99 -27.52
C VAL A 250 -25.70 60.20 -28.39
N LYS A 251 -24.58 60.13 -29.14
CA LYS A 251 -24.15 61.19 -30.07
C LYS A 251 -24.89 61.13 -31.41
N ILE A 252 -25.46 59.99 -31.80
CA ILE A 252 -26.12 59.80 -33.10
C ILE A 252 -27.29 60.79 -33.33
N PRO A 253 -28.21 61.05 -32.36
CA PRO A 253 -29.26 62.06 -32.53
C PRO A 253 -28.74 63.47 -32.82
N LEU A 254 -27.63 63.88 -32.18
CA LEU A 254 -27.01 65.19 -32.42
C LEU A 254 -26.41 65.29 -33.83
N LEU A 255 -25.70 64.25 -34.27
CA LEU A 255 -25.16 64.17 -35.64
C LEU A 255 -26.29 64.13 -36.68
N LYS A 256 -27.39 63.42 -36.40
CA LYS A 256 -28.59 63.41 -37.26
C LYS A 256 -29.25 64.79 -37.35
N ALA A 257 -29.34 65.53 -36.24
CA ALA A 257 -29.84 66.90 -36.23
C ALA A 257 -28.96 67.83 -37.07
N GLN A 258 -27.64 67.75 -36.93
CA GLN A 258 -26.67 68.49 -37.76
C GLN A 258 -26.83 68.16 -39.26
N ILE A 259 -26.98 66.87 -39.62
CA ILE A 259 -27.22 66.45 -41.00
C ILE A 259 -28.53 67.02 -41.56
N GLU A 260 -29.63 66.99 -40.80
CA GLU A 260 -30.90 67.59 -41.25
C GLU A 260 -30.82 69.12 -41.36
N ASP A 261 -30.05 69.81 -40.52
CA ASP A 261 -29.83 71.25 -40.65
C ASP A 261 -28.96 71.60 -41.87
N TYR A 262 -27.89 70.85 -42.15
CA TYR A 262 -27.13 71.01 -43.40
C TYR A 262 -28.00 70.71 -44.63
N LYS A 263 -28.86 69.70 -44.56
CA LYS A 263 -29.81 69.36 -45.64
C LYS A 263 -30.83 70.47 -45.87
N LYS A 264 -31.36 71.11 -44.82
CA LYS A 264 -32.20 72.31 -44.93
C LYS A 264 -31.44 73.47 -45.59
N GLN A 265 -30.18 73.72 -45.21
CA GLN A 265 -29.35 74.76 -45.83
C GLN A 265 -29.12 74.47 -47.32
N VAL A 266 -28.80 73.23 -47.69
CA VAL A 266 -28.65 72.82 -49.11
C VAL A 266 -29.97 73.00 -49.88
N LEU A 267 -31.12 72.66 -49.29
CA LEU A 267 -32.42 72.88 -49.92
C LEU A 267 -32.75 74.39 -50.07
N ALA A 268 -32.40 75.21 -49.07
CA ALA A 268 -32.57 76.66 -49.13
C ALA A 268 -31.72 77.27 -50.26
N PHE A 269 -30.42 76.93 -50.34
CA PHE A 269 -29.55 77.39 -51.43
C PHE A 269 -29.99 76.88 -52.80
N ARG A 270 -30.51 75.64 -52.91
CA ARG A 270 -31.08 75.14 -54.17
C ARG A 270 -32.35 75.90 -54.58
N SER A 271 -33.22 76.23 -53.62
CA SER A 271 -34.41 77.04 -53.86
C SER A 271 -34.04 78.47 -54.28
N GLU A 272 -33.10 79.09 -53.58
CA GLU A 272 -32.57 80.41 -53.93
C GLU A 272 -31.98 80.41 -55.35
N ALA A 273 -31.09 79.46 -55.65
CA ALA A 273 -30.49 79.29 -56.99
C ALA A 273 -31.54 79.04 -58.09
N ALA A 274 -32.63 78.34 -57.79
CA ALA A 274 -33.75 78.18 -58.72
C ALA A 274 -34.46 79.53 -58.94
N THR A 275 -34.78 80.29 -57.88
CA THR A 275 -35.43 81.60 -58.02
C THR A 275 -34.54 82.67 -58.66
N THR A 276 -33.21 82.60 -58.52
CA THR A 276 -32.29 83.46 -59.28
C THR A 276 -32.25 83.01 -60.73
N GLY A 277 -32.20 81.71 -61.01
CA GLY A 277 -32.30 81.18 -62.37
C GLY A 277 -33.59 81.60 -63.09
N GLU A 278 -34.74 81.57 -62.43
CA GLU A 278 -36.00 82.08 -62.97
C GLU A 278 -35.96 83.59 -63.26
N LYS A 279 -35.34 84.39 -62.38
CA LYS A 279 -35.14 85.83 -62.60
C LYS A 279 -34.19 86.09 -63.77
N ASP A 280 -33.10 85.33 -63.88
CA ASP A 280 -32.12 85.47 -64.95
C ASP A 280 -32.74 85.09 -66.30
N ILE A 281 -33.52 84.01 -66.38
CA ILE A 281 -34.30 83.64 -67.57
C ILE A 281 -35.28 84.74 -67.95
N LYS A 282 -36.00 85.31 -66.98
CA LYS A 282 -36.92 86.42 -67.24
C LYS A 282 -36.19 87.65 -67.76
N GLN A 283 -35.07 88.04 -67.14
CA GLN A 283 -34.26 89.18 -67.57
C GLN A 283 -33.65 88.96 -68.96
N GLN A 284 -33.26 87.72 -69.31
CA GLN A 284 -32.81 87.37 -70.66
C GLN A 284 -33.94 87.53 -71.68
N LEU A 285 -35.16 87.12 -71.36
CA LEU A 285 -36.33 87.27 -72.22
C LEU A 285 -36.74 88.75 -72.39
N ASP A 286 -36.79 89.52 -71.30
CA ASP A 286 -37.03 90.97 -71.32
C ASP A 286 -35.95 91.69 -72.16
N MET A 287 -34.68 91.28 -72.03
CA MET A 287 -33.57 91.79 -72.85
C MET A 287 -33.72 91.41 -74.33
N GLN A 288 -34.13 90.18 -74.65
CA GLN A 288 -34.39 89.75 -76.04
C GLN A 288 -35.52 90.56 -76.66
N GLN A 289 -36.64 90.76 -75.95
CA GLN A 289 -37.75 91.60 -76.42
C GLN A 289 -37.32 93.05 -76.65
N LEU A 290 -36.52 93.62 -75.73
CA LEU A 290 -35.96 94.95 -75.91
C LEU A 290 -35.00 95.02 -77.11
N GLN A 291 -34.17 93.99 -77.34
CA GLN A 291 -33.31 93.92 -78.53
C GLN A 291 -34.10 93.80 -79.84
N GLU A 292 -35.22 93.06 -79.84
CA GLU A 292 -36.12 92.95 -80.99
C GLU A 292 -36.83 94.27 -81.27
N ALA A 293 -37.35 94.95 -80.24
CA ALA A 293 -37.94 96.28 -80.37
C ALA A 293 -36.90 97.32 -80.84
N LEU A 294 -35.65 97.25 -80.36
CA LEU A 294 -34.57 98.13 -80.83
C LEU A 294 -34.24 97.86 -82.30
N LYS A 295 -34.23 96.59 -82.75
CA LYS A 295 -34.08 96.23 -84.18
C LYS A 295 -35.24 96.75 -85.02
N GLN A 296 -36.49 96.64 -84.54
CA GLN A 296 -37.68 97.18 -85.23
C GLN A 296 -37.56 98.71 -85.41
N ILE A 297 -37.28 99.44 -84.32
CA ILE A 297 -37.07 100.89 -84.36
C ILE A 297 -35.87 101.25 -85.25
N GLN A 298 -34.80 100.44 -85.26
CA GLN A 298 -33.69 100.62 -86.20
C GLN A 298 -34.14 100.49 -87.65
N THR A 299 -34.91 99.45 -88.01
CA THR A 299 -35.44 99.28 -89.37
C THR A 299 -36.45 100.35 -89.77
N GLU A 300 -37.30 100.81 -88.85
CA GLU A 300 -38.21 101.94 -89.09
C GLU A 300 -37.41 103.22 -89.33
N ARG A 301 -36.37 103.47 -88.52
CA ARG A 301 -35.47 104.61 -88.68
C ARG A 301 -34.65 104.53 -89.97
N ASP A 302 -34.19 103.35 -90.37
CA ASP A 302 -33.52 103.14 -91.67
C ASP A 302 -34.52 103.39 -92.83
N MET A 303 -35.74 102.85 -92.79
CA MET A 303 -36.79 103.15 -93.78
C MET A 303 -37.17 104.63 -93.82
N HIS A 304 -37.21 105.31 -92.67
CA HIS A 304 -37.44 106.75 -92.62
C HIS A 304 -36.24 107.54 -93.15
N GLN A 305 -35.01 107.06 -92.96
CA GLN A 305 -33.81 107.64 -93.57
C GLN A 305 -33.84 107.46 -95.08
N GLU A 306 -34.11 106.25 -95.61
CA GLU A 306 -34.28 106.01 -97.05
C GLU A 306 -35.36 106.92 -97.66
N LYS A 307 -36.48 107.12 -96.95
CA LYS A 307 -37.52 108.09 -97.35
C LYS A 307 -36.99 109.52 -97.38
N VAL A 308 -36.27 109.97 -96.35
CA VAL A 308 -35.64 111.30 -96.31
C VAL A 308 -34.65 111.45 -97.47
N ASP A 309 -33.76 110.48 -97.68
CA ASP A 309 -32.75 110.49 -98.73
C ASP A 309 -33.42 110.55 -100.13
N SER A 310 -34.51 109.80 -100.36
CA SER A 310 -35.29 109.88 -101.60
C SER A 310 -36.04 111.20 -101.79
N LEU A 311 -36.47 111.85 -100.70
CA LEU A 311 -37.07 113.18 -100.72
C LEU A 311 -36.01 114.26 -100.98
N GLU A 312 -34.81 114.10 -100.44
CA GLU A 312 -33.66 114.96 -100.76
C GLU A 312 -33.22 114.79 -102.22
N GLU A 313 -33.23 113.57 -102.76
CA GLU A 313 -32.93 113.31 -104.17
C GLU A 313 -34.00 113.92 -105.09
N THR A 314 -35.29 113.74 -104.81
CA THR A 314 -36.37 114.37 -105.60
C THR A 314 -36.36 115.90 -105.46
N ILE A 315 -36.00 116.46 -104.30
CA ILE A 315 -35.75 117.90 -104.14
C ILE A 315 -34.53 118.36 -104.95
N ALA A 316 -33.48 117.54 -105.07
CA ALA A 316 -32.32 117.84 -105.91
C ALA A 316 -32.68 117.81 -107.40
N GLN A 317 -33.44 116.80 -107.84
CA GLN A 317 -33.97 116.68 -109.20
C GLN A 317 -34.88 117.86 -109.56
N LEU A 318 -35.81 118.26 -108.66
CA LEU A 318 -36.66 119.43 -108.84
C LEU A 318 -35.87 120.76 -108.86
N LYS A 319 -34.70 120.83 -108.20
CA LYS A 319 -33.81 122.00 -108.31
C LYS A 319 -33.14 122.06 -109.68
N THR A 320 -32.67 120.93 -110.23
CA THR A 320 -32.14 120.89 -111.61
C THR A 320 -33.23 121.22 -112.62
N ASP A 321 -34.44 120.65 -112.50
CA ASP A 321 -35.57 120.96 -113.37
C ASP A 321 -35.95 122.45 -113.32
N LEU A 322 -35.87 123.08 -112.14
CA LEU A 322 -36.18 124.50 -111.96
C LEU A 322 -35.06 125.43 -112.47
N GLU A 323 -33.81 124.98 -112.52
CA GLU A 323 -32.74 125.68 -113.25
C GLU A 323 -32.92 125.55 -114.77
N GLU A 324 -33.28 124.37 -115.29
CA GLU A 324 -33.54 124.15 -116.72
C GLU A 324 -34.79 124.92 -117.22
N ALA A 325 -35.86 125.00 -116.42
CA ALA A 325 -37.11 125.67 -116.80
C ALA A 325 -37.04 127.20 -116.84
N ARG A 326 -35.97 127.85 -116.33
CA ARG A 326 -35.92 129.31 -116.17
C ARG A 326 -35.56 130.09 -117.45
N LEU A 327 -35.34 129.41 -118.58
CA LEU A 327 -34.89 130.02 -119.84
C LEU A 327 -35.99 130.49 -120.82
N MET A 328 -37.28 130.19 -120.61
CA MET A 328 -38.39 130.73 -121.44
C MET A 328 -39.66 131.00 -120.60
N GLY A 329 -40.23 132.22 -120.68
CA GLY A 329 -41.19 132.76 -119.69
C GLY A 329 -42.67 132.34 -119.75
N GLY A 330 -43.39 132.53 -118.63
CA GLY A 330 -44.80 132.13 -118.38
C GLY A 330 -45.91 133.13 -118.85
N PRO A 331 -47.08 133.31 -118.17
CA PRO A 331 -47.34 133.07 -116.72
C PRO A 331 -48.74 132.49 -116.27
N ASN A 332 -48.77 131.99 -115.03
CA ASN A 332 -49.85 132.11 -114.00
C ASN A 332 -51.30 131.56 -114.21
N ARG A 333 -51.71 130.50 -113.46
CA ARG A 333 -52.75 130.54 -112.38
C ARG A 333 -53.15 129.15 -111.81
N GLY A 334 -53.01 128.98 -110.48
CA GLY A 334 -54.11 128.56 -109.58
C GLY A 334 -54.48 127.08 -109.32
N GLY A 335 -53.88 126.47 -108.28
CA GLY A 335 -54.58 125.95 -107.09
C GLY A 335 -55.28 124.56 -107.08
N GLY A 336 -54.95 123.74 -106.08
CA GLY A 336 -55.71 122.55 -105.66
C GLY A 336 -54.86 121.55 -104.84
N ALA A 337 -55.22 121.28 -103.58
CA ALA A 337 -54.54 120.32 -102.71
C ALA A 337 -55.20 118.92 -102.74
N GLY A 338 -54.49 117.88 -102.32
CA GLY A 338 -54.99 116.50 -102.30
C GLY A 338 -55.53 116.05 -100.93
N ASP A 339 -55.98 114.79 -100.87
CA ASP A 339 -55.64 113.83 -99.80
C ASP A 339 -56.08 112.39 -100.16
N GLU A 340 -55.39 111.44 -99.53
CA GLU A 340 -55.65 110.02 -99.22
C GLU A 340 -56.86 109.27 -99.84
N ASP A 341 -56.62 108.06 -100.38
CA ASP A 341 -56.70 106.79 -99.62
C ASP A 341 -56.40 105.59 -100.55
N GLY A 342 -55.88 104.49 -100.00
CA GLY A 342 -55.77 103.24 -100.75
C GLY A 342 -54.85 102.19 -100.13
N MET A 343 -55.43 101.09 -99.65
CA MET A 343 -54.86 99.76 -99.87
C MET A 343 -55.94 98.68 -100.06
N SER A 344 -55.96 98.13 -101.27
CA SER A 344 -56.39 96.77 -101.62
C SER A 344 -55.14 96.13 -102.23
N GLY A 345 -54.73 94.89 -101.96
CA GLY A 345 -55.49 93.73 -101.53
C GLY A 345 -55.20 92.59 -102.53
N PHE A 346 -54.46 91.56 -102.12
CA PHE A 346 -54.32 90.28 -102.84
C PHE A 346 -53.77 89.23 -101.84
N HIS A 347 -54.55 88.24 -101.42
CA HIS A 347 -54.81 86.97 -102.11
C HIS A 347 -53.49 86.19 -102.32
N GLU A 348 -53.11 85.32 -101.38
CA GLU A 348 -53.60 83.94 -101.20
C GLU A 348 -53.09 82.98 -102.30
N ILE A 349 -52.35 81.94 -101.89
CA ILE A 349 -52.47 80.54 -102.31
C ILE A 349 -51.47 79.70 -101.48
N PHE A 350 -51.97 78.63 -100.87
CA PHE A 350 -51.21 77.67 -100.05
C PHE A 350 -50.43 76.65 -100.89
N THR A 351 -49.42 76.01 -100.30
CA THR A 351 -49.00 74.64 -100.68
C THR A 351 -49.21 73.62 -99.54
N PRO A 352 -49.48 72.34 -99.84
CA PRO A 352 -50.02 71.39 -98.87
C PRO A 352 -48.97 70.53 -98.15
N GLU A 353 -47.70 70.56 -98.57
CA GLU A 353 -46.68 69.60 -98.10
C GLU A 353 -46.29 69.73 -96.61
N LEU A 354 -46.57 70.87 -95.98
CA LEU A 354 -46.28 71.08 -94.55
C LEU A 354 -47.25 70.35 -93.61
N ARG A 355 -48.44 69.95 -94.09
CA ARG A 355 -49.47 69.30 -93.25
C ARG A 355 -49.28 67.77 -93.14
N GLU A 356 -48.60 67.14 -94.11
CA GLU A 356 -48.35 65.69 -94.09
C GLU A 356 -47.16 65.31 -93.18
N LYS A 357 -46.12 66.16 -93.07
CA LYS A 357 -44.94 65.87 -92.25
C LYS A 357 -45.23 65.83 -90.74
N MET A 358 -46.12 66.68 -90.22
CA MET A 358 -46.51 66.61 -88.80
C MET A 358 -47.23 65.29 -88.47
N ALA A 359 -48.19 64.88 -89.30
CA ALA A 359 -49.02 63.71 -89.06
C ALA A 359 -48.30 62.35 -89.16
N ARG A 360 -47.09 62.28 -89.75
CA ARG A 360 -46.22 61.10 -89.68
C ARG A 360 -45.37 61.10 -88.40
N LEU A 361 -44.76 62.23 -88.04
CA LEU A 361 -43.90 62.32 -86.86
C LEU A 361 -44.67 62.10 -85.55
N GLU A 362 -45.92 62.56 -85.44
CA GLU A 362 -46.76 62.31 -84.25
C GLU A 362 -47.12 60.83 -84.05
N ARG A 363 -47.25 60.05 -85.13
CA ARG A 363 -47.54 58.60 -85.04
C ARG A 363 -46.30 57.79 -84.64
N GLU A 364 -45.13 58.20 -85.10
CA GLU A 364 -43.87 57.54 -84.76
C GLU A 364 -43.45 57.80 -83.30
N ASN A 365 -43.68 59.02 -82.80
CA ASN A 365 -43.42 59.41 -81.40
C ASN A 365 -44.35 58.67 -80.40
N ASN A 366 -45.60 58.40 -80.79
CA ASN A 366 -46.52 57.62 -79.94
C ASN A 366 -46.22 56.11 -79.93
N ARG A 367 -45.69 55.54 -81.02
CA ARG A 367 -45.31 54.12 -81.07
C ARG A 367 -44.15 53.80 -80.12
N LEU A 368 -43.12 54.64 -80.12
CA LEU A 368 -41.94 54.48 -79.26
C LEU A 368 -42.22 54.69 -77.76
N LYS A 369 -43.33 55.35 -77.40
CA LYS A 369 -43.77 55.46 -75.99
C LYS A 369 -44.49 54.22 -75.46
N SER A 370 -45.10 53.40 -76.32
CA SER A 370 -45.74 52.13 -75.91
C SER A 370 -44.80 50.93 -75.95
N GLU A 371 -43.74 50.96 -76.77
CA GLU A 371 -42.78 49.85 -76.88
C GLU A 371 -41.68 49.87 -75.78
N MET A 372 -41.68 50.87 -74.89
CA MET A 372 -40.65 51.06 -73.84
C MET A 372 -41.20 51.24 -72.41
N GLY A 373 -42.50 51.01 -72.18
CA GLY A 373 -43.15 51.13 -70.88
C GLY A 373 -43.56 49.79 -70.26
N GLU A 374 -43.34 49.65 -68.94
CA GLU A 374 -44.05 48.72 -68.02
C GLU A 374 -43.83 47.19 -68.15
N GLY A 375 -43.08 46.68 -69.13
CA GLY A 375 -42.84 45.23 -69.27
C GLY A 375 -41.83 44.62 -68.27
N GLY A 376 -40.60 45.14 -68.19
CA GLY A 376 -39.50 44.43 -67.52
C GLY A 376 -39.37 44.68 -66.02
N ALA A 377 -39.37 45.94 -65.59
CA ALA A 377 -39.02 46.30 -64.22
C ALA A 377 -40.09 45.86 -63.19
N ALA A 378 -41.38 45.95 -63.54
CA ALA A 378 -42.47 45.58 -62.64
C ALA A 378 -42.49 44.05 -62.36
N GLU A 379 -42.27 43.24 -63.39
CA GLU A 379 -42.23 41.77 -63.26
C GLU A 379 -40.97 41.31 -62.50
N GLN A 380 -39.83 41.98 -62.70
CA GLN A 380 -38.61 41.73 -61.91
C GLN A 380 -38.76 42.14 -60.44
N ILE A 381 -39.42 43.25 -60.15
CA ILE A 381 -39.72 43.69 -58.77
C ILE A 381 -40.65 42.68 -58.09
N ALA A 382 -41.72 42.24 -58.76
CA ALA A 382 -42.63 41.22 -58.23
C ALA A 382 -41.92 39.88 -57.95
N LEU A 383 -41.05 39.43 -58.86
CA LEU A 383 -40.26 38.21 -58.67
C LEU A 383 -39.24 38.33 -57.53
N LEU A 384 -38.65 39.51 -57.33
CA LEU A 384 -37.73 39.78 -56.23
C LEU A 384 -38.46 39.86 -54.88
N GLN A 385 -39.67 40.42 -54.84
CA GLN A 385 -40.51 40.41 -53.63
C GLN A 385 -40.96 39.00 -53.26
N ALA A 386 -41.43 38.19 -54.22
CA ALA A 386 -41.77 36.79 -53.96
C ALA A 386 -40.59 35.98 -53.39
N LYS A 387 -39.37 36.19 -53.91
CA LYS A 387 -38.15 35.56 -53.37
C LYS A 387 -37.74 36.08 -51.99
N LEU A 388 -38.06 37.33 -51.66
CA LEU A 388 -37.81 37.90 -50.34
C LEU A 388 -38.80 37.32 -49.30
N ASP A 389 -40.06 37.14 -49.70
CA ASP A 389 -41.10 36.54 -48.87
C ASP A 389 -40.80 35.04 -48.62
N ASP A 390 -40.39 34.29 -49.65
CA ASP A 390 -39.91 32.90 -49.49
C ASP A 390 -38.69 32.80 -48.56
N ALA A 391 -37.71 33.71 -48.70
CA ALA A 391 -36.51 33.72 -47.86
C ALA A 391 -36.80 34.09 -46.40
N THR A 392 -37.73 35.02 -46.15
CA THR A 392 -38.14 35.40 -44.79
C THR A 392 -38.98 34.31 -44.13
N ALA A 393 -39.88 33.64 -44.87
CA ALA A 393 -40.58 32.45 -44.40
C ALA A 393 -39.60 31.31 -44.05
N LEU A 394 -38.60 31.06 -44.89
CA LEU A 394 -37.59 30.04 -44.64
C LEU A 394 -36.77 30.35 -43.36
N ASN A 395 -36.34 31.60 -43.17
CA ASN A 395 -35.64 32.04 -41.96
C ASN A 395 -36.50 31.83 -40.70
N ALA A 396 -37.79 32.19 -40.72
CA ALA A 396 -38.67 31.97 -39.58
C ALA A 396 -38.73 30.47 -39.18
N THR A 397 -38.78 29.54 -40.15
CA THR A 397 -38.74 28.10 -39.85
C THR A 397 -37.39 27.61 -39.31
N TYR A 398 -36.28 28.27 -39.66
CA TYR A 398 -34.96 27.95 -39.12
C TYR A 398 -34.77 28.53 -37.71
N GLU A 399 -35.25 29.73 -37.43
CA GLU A 399 -35.29 30.31 -36.08
C GLU A 399 -36.14 29.46 -35.13
N GLU A 400 -37.28 28.95 -35.59
CA GLU A 400 -38.11 28.05 -34.79
C GLU A 400 -37.42 26.71 -34.53
N LYS A 401 -36.72 26.12 -35.51
CA LYS A 401 -35.89 24.92 -35.30
C LYS A 401 -34.70 25.17 -34.36
N LEU A 402 -34.04 26.32 -34.45
CA LEU A 402 -32.99 26.75 -33.52
C LEU A 402 -33.52 26.89 -32.09
N ARG A 403 -34.74 27.46 -31.94
CA ARG A 403 -35.43 27.57 -30.65
C ARG A 403 -35.83 26.21 -30.08
N GLN A 404 -36.29 25.28 -30.92
CA GLN A 404 -36.60 23.90 -30.51
C GLN A 404 -35.35 23.10 -30.13
N LEU A 405 -34.23 23.27 -30.85
CA LEU A 405 -32.94 22.66 -30.51
C LEU A 405 -32.37 23.23 -29.21
N SER A 406 -32.40 24.56 -29.05
CA SER A 406 -31.99 25.25 -27.82
C SER A 406 -32.85 24.87 -26.60
N ALA A 407 -34.14 24.59 -26.81
CA ALA A 407 -35.04 24.10 -25.76
C ALA A 407 -34.88 22.60 -25.44
N ARG A 408 -34.19 21.82 -26.27
CA ARG A 408 -33.94 20.38 -26.07
C ARG A 408 -32.65 20.08 -25.28
N THR A 409 -31.95 21.13 -24.85
CA THR A 409 -30.79 21.08 -23.96
C THR A 409 -30.97 22.14 -22.86
N PRO A 410 -31.08 21.82 -21.56
CA PRO A 410 -30.67 20.59 -20.88
C PRO A 410 -31.69 20.01 -19.87
N ASP A 411 -32.24 18.82 -20.13
CA ASP A 411 -32.90 18.00 -19.10
C ASP A 411 -32.91 16.53 -19.55
N SER A 412 -31.87 15.76 -19.22
CA SER A 412 -31.81 14.28 -19.18
C SER A 412 -30.36 13.80 -18.96
N GLU A 413 -29.91 13.76 -17.70
CA GLU A 413 -28.69 13.04 -17.32
C GLU A 413 -28.94 11.52 -17.21
N GLU A 414 -29.43 10.85 -18.27
CA GLU A 414 -29.57 9.37 -18.27
C GLU A 414 -29.77 8.78 -19.68
N GLU A 415 -28.70 8.49 -20.42
CA GLU A 415 -28.66 7.42 -21.46
C GLU A 415 -27.22 7.15 -21.98
N SER A 416 -26.37 6.58 -21.13
CA SER A 416 -24.98 6.21 -21.47
C SER A 416 -24.89 4.95 -22.35
N GLY A 417 -25.25 5.08 -23.64
CA GLY A 417 -25.11 3.95 -24.58
C GLY A 417 -25.22 4.25 -26.09
N LYS A 418 -25.99 5.28 -26.50
CA LYS A 418 -26.21 5.57 -27.94
C LYS A 418 -25.20 6.55 -28.54
N ALA A 419 -24.69 7.47 -27.72
CA ALA A 419 -23.73 8.51 -28.11
C ALA A 419 -22.52 8.04 -28.97
N PRO A 420 -21.89 6.87 -28.75
CA PRO A 420 -20.73 6.46 -29.55
C PRO A 420 -21.04 6.19 -31.03
N LYS A 421 -22.28 5.81 -31.36
CA LYS A 421 -22.68 5.51 -32.75
C LYS A 421 -23.10 6.78 -33.48
N GLU A 422 -23.96 7.58 -32.87
CA GLU A 422 -24.40 8.85 -33.46
C GLU A 422 -23.21 9.82 -33.67
N VAL A 423 -22.23 9.86 -32.76
CA VAL A 423 -20.98 10.61 -32.96
C VAL A 423 -20.12 10.03 -34.09
N SER A 424 -20.07 8.70 -34.25
CA SER A 424 -19.35 8.07 -35.37
C SER A 424 -19.99 8.37 -36.73
N ASP A 425 -21.32 8.35 -36.80
CA ASP A 425 -22.07 8.62 -38.02
C ASP A 425 -21.98 10.12 -38.39
N LEU A 426 -22.09 11.02 -37.39
CA LEU A 426 -21.83 12.46 -37.55
C LEU A 426 -20.39 12.74 -37.98
N MET A 427 -19.39 12.02 -37.45
CA MET A 427 -18.00 12.15 -37.93
C MET A 427 -17.83 11.70 -39.39
N GLN A 428 -18.46 10.61 -39.81
CA GLN A 428 -18.44 10.21 -41.22
C GLN A 428 -19.14 11.24 -42.11
N GLU A 429 -20.27 11.79 -41.68
CA GLU A 429 -20.97 12.83 -42.44
C GLU A 429 -20.17 14.13 -42.52
N LEU A 430 -19.45 14.50 -41.45
CA LEU A 430 -18.53 15.64 -41.45
C LEU A 430 -17.38 15.43 -42.44
N THR A 431 -16.72 14.27 -42.45
CA THR A 431 -15.63 13.98 -43.42
C THR A 431 -16.10 13.97 -44.88
N LYS A 432 -17.37 13.60 -45.15
CA LYS A 432 -17.97 13.71 -46.48
C LYS A 432 -18.23 15.18 -46.85
N LYS A 433 -18.67 16.01 -45.90
CA LYS A 433 -18.85 17.45 -46.09
C LYS A 433 -17.51 18.16 -46.31
N ASP A 434 -16.47 17.83 -45.54
CA ASP A 434 -15.09 18.31 -45.74
C ASP A 434 -14.62 18.06 -47.18
N ALA A 435 -14.81 16.84 -47.71
CA ALA A 435 -14.46 16.51 -49.09
C ALA A 435 -15.24 17.34 -50.13
N THR A 436 -16.54 17.58 -49.93
CA THR A 436 -17.34 18.43 -50.83
C THR A 436 -16.96 19.91 -50.77
N ILE A 437 -16.47 20.40 -49.62
CA ILE A 437 -15.97 21.77 -49.48
C ILE A 437 -14.68 21.95 -50.29
N VAL A 438 -13.74 21.01 -50.21
CA VAL A 438 -12.50 21.04 -51.01
C VAL A 438 -12.79 21.02 -52.51
N ASP A 439 -13.75 20.19 -52.96
CA ASP A 439 -14.19 20.16 -54.37
C ASP A 439 -14.80 21.49 -54.83
N LEU A 440 -15.58 22.16 -53.97
CA LEU A 440 -16.17 23.48 -54.24
C LEU A 440 -15.11 24.59 -54.24
N GLU A 441 -14.13 24.55 -53.34
CA GLU A 441 -12.99 25.47 -53.32
C GLU A 441 -12.15 25.34 -54.60
N GLU A 442 -11.89 24.12 -55.08
CA GLU A 442 -11.15 23.91 -56.33
C GLU A 442 -11.95 24.37 -57.56
N GLN A 443 -13.28 24.21 -57.57
CA GLN A 443 -14.14 24.78 -58.61
C GLN A 443 -14.14 26.31 -58.61
N LEU A 444 -14.26 26.94 -57.43
CA LEU A 444 -14.16 28.39 -57.26
C LEU A 444 -12.81 28.90 -57.75
N ARG A 445 -11.71 28.22 -57.40
CA ARG A 445 -10.35 28.57 -57.86
C ARG A 445 -10.22 28.52 -59.38
N LYS A 446 -10.77 27.48 -60.03
CA LYS A 446 -10.83 27.37 -61.50
C LYS A 446 -11.67 28.47 -62.15
N VAL A 447 -12.74 28.94 -61.49
CA VAL A 447 -13.52 30.09 -61.96
C VAL A 447 -12.72 31.39 -61.82
N TYR A 448 -12.01 31.60 -60.70
CA TYR A 448 -11.11 32.75 -60.53
C TYR A 448 -9.98 32.79 -61.56
N GLU A 449 -9.35 31.65 -61.84
CA GLU A 449 -8.28 31.56 -62.83
C GLU A 449 -8.80 31.85 -64.24
N ARG A 450 -10.02 31.41 -64.59
CA ARG A 450 -10.70 31.79 -65.84
C ARG A 450 -11.06 33.27 -65.89
N TYR A 451 -11.57 33.85 -64.80
CA TYR A 451 -11.91 35.28 -64.73
C TYR A 451 -10.64 36.14 -64.88
N ARG A 452 -9.55 35.76 -64.21
CA ARG A 452 -8.22 36.39 -64.32
C ARG A 452 -7.63 36.26 -65.73
N ALA A 453 -7.78 35.10 -66.38
CA ALA A 453 -7.35 34.91 -67.76
C ALA A 453 -8.16 35.76 -68.76
N ASN A 454 -9.47 35.88 -68.55
CA ASN A 454 -10.34 36.75 -69.36
C ASN A 454 -10.01 38.24 -69.15
N ALA A 455 -9.79 38.68 -67.91
CA ALA A 455 -9.38 40.06 -67.60
C ALA A 455 -8.01 40.41 -68.20
N ALA A 456 -7.07 39.45 -68.25
CA ALA A 456 -5.79 39.61 -68.94
C ALA A 456 -5.92 39.67 -70.47
N ALA A 457 -7.04 39.18 -71.04
CA ALA A 457 -7.30 39.15 -72.48
C ALA A 457 -8.14 40.36 -72.98
N SER A 458 -8.90 41.04 -72.11
CA SER A 458 -9.80 42.14 -72.51
C SER A 458 -9.15 43.53 -72.52
N GLY A 459 -8.03 43.74 -71.84
CA GLY A 459 -7.18 44.94 -72.03
C GLY A 459 -7.75 46.27 -71.52
N GLU A 460 -8.72 46.28 -70.61
CA GLU A 460 -9.26 47.50 -69.99
C GLU A 460 -8.69 47.79 -68.59
N PRO A 461 -8.59 49.07 -68.18
CA PRO A 461 -7.95 49.47 -66.94
C PRO A 461 -8.80 49.19 -65.69
N THR A 462 -8.12 48.80 -64.62
CA THR A 462 -8.68 48.36 -63.33
C THR A 462 -9.52 49.42 -62.61
N LEU A 463 -10.78 49.07 -62.29
CA LEU A 463 -11.61 49.73 -61.27
C LEU A 463 -12.36 48.71 -60.39
N GLU A 464 -11.65 47.70 -59.88
CA GLU A 464 -12.21 46.68 -58.95
C GLU A 464 -11.48 46.68 -57.60
N GLY A 465 -11.43 47.83 -56.92
CA GLY A 465 -10.99 47.90 -55.52
C GLY A 465 -11.92 47.17 -54.54
N PRO A 466 -13.20 47.59 -54.40
CA PRO A 466 -14.04 47.12 -53.29
C PRO A 466 -14.45 45.65 -53.41
N VAL A 467 -14.63 45.13 -54.64
CA VAL A 467 -15.05 43.74 -54.87
C VAL A 467 -13.93 42.76 -54.51
N VAL A 468 -12.69 43.04 -54.95
CA VAL A 468 -11.51 42.21 -54.61
C VAL A 468 -11.21 42.26 -53.12
N GLU A 469 -11.37 43.42 -52.48
CA GLU A 469 -11.15 43.59 -51.04
C GLU A 469 -12.24 42.91 -50.19
N GLU A 470 -13.52 42.97 -50.60
CA GLU A 470 -14.62 42.23 -49.96
C GLU A 470 -14.44 40.71 -50.10
N ILE A 471 -13.98 40.24 -51.26
CA ILE A 471 -13.61 38.83 -51.49
C ILE A 471 -12.44 38.42 -50.61
N ALA A 472 -11.39 39.24 -50.50
CA ALA A 472 -10.24 38.96 -49.64
C ALA A 472 -10.65 38.90 -48.15
N MET A 473 -11.50 39.83 -47.68
CA MET A 473 -12.08 39.79 -46.34
C MET A 473 -12.89 38.52 -46.10
N LYS A 474 -13.76 38.14 -47.04
CA LYS A 474 -14.57 36.91 -46.93
C LYS A 474 -13.70 35.65 -46.92
N LEU A 475 -12.62 35.62 -47.70
CA LEU A 475 -11.69 34.48 -47.74
C LEU A 475 -10.90 34.38 -46.43
N ALA A 476 -10.41 35.49 -45.89
CA ALA A 476 -9.75 35.55 -44.58
C ALA A 476 -10.70 35.11 -43.44
N GLN A 477 -11.95 35.57 -43.47
CA GLN A 477 -12.96 35.20 -42.46
C GLN A 477 -13.37 33.72 -42.55
N VAL A 478 -13.32 33.11 -43.73
CA VAL A 478 -13.49 31.65 -43.91
C VAL A 478 -12.27 30.89 -43.39
N GLN A 479 -11.06 31.37 -43.64
CA GLN A 479 -9.82 30.78 -43.12
C GLN A 479 -9.79 30.81 -41.58
N GLU A 480 -10.08 31.95 -40.96
CA GLU A 480 -10.16 32.09 -39.49
C GLU A 480 -11.20 31.14 -38.89
N LYS A 481 -12.37 30.98 -39.53
CA LYS A 481 -13.40 30.02 -39.11
C LYS A 481 -12.93 28.56 -39.27
N ASN A 482 -12.19 28.23 -40.32
CA ASN A 482 -11.62 26.89 -40.51
C ASN A 482 -10.52 26.58 -39.49
N GLU A 483 -9.70 27.56 -39.11
CA GLU A 483 -8.70 27.41 -38.05
C GLU A 483 -9.37 27.24 -36.67
N ALA A 484 -10.40 28.04 -36.37
CA ALA A 484 -11.20 27.88 -35.16
C ALA A 484 -11.85 26.49 -35.09
N LEU A 485 -12.50 26.03 -36.18
CA LEU A 485 -13.15 24.72 -36.26
C LEU A 485 -12.14 23.56 -36.10
N ASN A 486 -10.96 23.67 -36.70
CA ASN A 486 -9.88 22.69 -36.52
C ASN A 486 -9.35 22.68 -35.07
N SER A 487 -9.25 23.84 -34.42
CA SER A 487 -8.86 23.92 -33.00
C SER A 487 -9.89 23.25 -32.09
N GLU A 488 -11.19 23.42 -32.38
CA GLU A 488 -12.28 22.78 -31.63
C GLU A 488 -12.33 21.27 -31.88
N LYS A 489 -12.16 20.83 -33.14
CA LYS A 489 -12.00 19.42 -33.51
C LYS A 489 -10.87 18.75 -32.74
N LEU A 490 -9.70 19.38 -32.66
CA LEU A 490 -8.57 18.87 -31.88
C LEU A 490 -8.88 18.80 -30.38
N ARG A 491 -9.64 19.76 -29.86
CA ARG A 491 -10.12 19.77 -28.46
C ARG A 491 -11.09 18.62 -28.19
N LEU A 492 -12.05 18.38 -29.09
CA LEU A 492 -13.00 17.27 -29.05
C LEU A 492 -12.31 15.90 -29.18
N GLU A 493 -11.30 15.76 -30.05
CA GLU A 493 -10.44 14.56 -30.08
C GLU A 493 -9.64 14.36 -28.78
N GLY A 494 -9.26 15.45 -28.11
CA GLY A 494 -8.64 15.42 -26.79
C GLY A 494 -9.59 14.92 -25.70
N TYR A 495 -10.84 15.41 -25.70
CA TYR A 495 -11.89 14.90 -24.81
C TYR A 495 -12.24 13.45 -25.11
N LEU A 496 -12.37 13.06 -26.38
CA LEU A 496 -12.60 11.67 -26.79
C LEU A 496 -11.43 10.75 -26.38
N ARG A 497 -10.17 11.19 -26.51
CA ARG A 497 -9.01 10.43 -26.00
C ARG A 497 -9.04 10.28 -24.48
N THR A 498 -9.45 11.32 -23.76
CA THR A 498 -9.58 11.29 -22.30
C THR A 498 -10.73 10.39 -21.86
N ALA A 499 -11.91 10.53 -22.44
CA ALA A 499 -13.07 9.66 -22.21
C ALA A 499 -12.77 8.20 -22.55
N LYS A 500 -12.08 7.94 -23.67
CA LYS A 500 -11.65 6.59 -24.07
C LYS A 500 -10.64 6.01 -23.09
N LYS A 501 -9.72 6.80 -22.52
CA LYS A 501 -8.85 6.38 -21.40
C LYS A 501 -9.65 6.06 -20.13
N VAL A 502 -10.64 6.89 -19.77
CA VAL A 502 -11.51 6.68 -18.59
C VAL A 502 -12.36 5.40 -18.75
N CYS A 503 -12.88 5.13 -19.94
CA CYS A 503 -13.61 3.89 -20.25
C CYS A 503 -12.71 2.66 -20.47
N LEU A 504 -11.40 2.83 -20.69
CA LEU A 504 -10.41 1.75 -20.75
C LEU A 504 -9.67 1.51 -19.43
N VAL A 505 -10.05 2.19 -18.34
CA VAL A 505 -9.66 1.73 -17.00
C VAL A 505 -10.30 0.36 -16.79
N PRO A 506 -9.52 -0.73 -16.65
CA PRO A 506 -10.10 -2.06 -16.48
C PRO A 506 -10.88 -2.10 -15.15
N ALA A 507 -12.04 -2.75 -15.18
CA ALA A 507 -12.90 -2.95 -14.01
C ALA A 507 -12.32 -4.00 -13.04
N THR A 508 -11.11 -3.75 -12.53
CA THR A 508 -10.35 -4.65 -11.64
C THR A 508 -10.17 -4.11 -10.23
N ASN A 509 -10.79 -2.98 -9.88
CA ASN A 509 -10.65 -2.33 -8.56
C ASN A 509 -11.98 -2.00 -7.84
N VAL A 510 -13.10 -2.61 -8.24
CA VAL A 510 -14.39 -2.52 -7.52
C VAL A 510 -14.92 -3.93 -7.21
N MET A 511 -14.10 -4.71 -6.50
CA MET A 511 -14.44 -6.05 -6.00
C MET A 511 -13.61 -6.35 -4.74
N LEU A 512 -13.80 -5.56 -3.65
CA LEU A 512 -13.36 -5.88 -2.27
C LEU A 512 -13.75 -4.77 -1.27
N SER A 513 -15.04 -4.56 -1.03
CA SER A 513 -15.58 -4.17 0.30
C SER A 513 -17.10 -4.08 0.23
N THR A 514 -17.77 -5.21 0.44
CA THR A 514 -19.21 -5.24 0.71
C THR A 514 -19.43 -6.15 1.92
N THR A 515 -18.87 -5.73 3.05
CA THR A 515 -19.04 -6.41 4.33
C THR A 515 -20.50 -6.33 4.74
N VAL A 516 -21.22 -7.43 4.56
CA VAL A 516 -22.61 -7.60 4.99
C VAL A 516 -22.66 -7.55 6.52
N ILE A 517 -23.07 -6.41 7.08
CA ILE A 517 -23.36 -6.29 8.51
C ILE A 517 -24.73 -6.91 8.76
N PHE A 518 -24.74 -8.20 9.11
CA PHE A 518 -25.93 -8.89 9.59
C PHE A 518 -26.24 -8.41 11.02
N PHE A 519 -27.35 -7.68 11.20
CA PHE A 519 -27.86 -7.26 12.49
C PHE A 519 -28.87 -8.32 13.02
N PRO A 520 -28.61 -9.01 14.14
CA PRO A 520 -29.63 -9.80 14.81
C PRO A 520 -30.36 -8.93 15.84
N LEU A 521 -31.51 -8.36 15.44
CA LEU A 521 -32.51 -7.86 16.37
C LEU A 521 -33.19 -9.06 17.05
N PHE A 522 -32.91 -9.31 18.33
CA PHE A 522 -33.83 -10.09 19.17
C PHE A 522 -33.83 -9.63 20.64
N SER A 523 -35.03 -9.37 21.16
CA SER A 523 -35.28 -9.04 22.57
C SER A 523 -35.27 -10.28 23.45
N HIS A 524 -34.69 -10.18 24.65
CA HIS A 524 -35.27 -10.59 25.95
C HIS A 524 -34.40 -9.95 27.07
N HIS A 525 -34.88 -9.17 28.06
CA HIS A 525 -35.91 -9.35 29.09
C HIS A 525 -35.43 -10.12 30.34
N SER A 526 -35.67 -9.54 31.53
CA SER A 526 -35.34 -10.03 32.90
C SER A 526 -33.83 -10.08 33.27
N CYS A 527 -33.32 -9.64 34.42
CA CYS A 527 -33.75 -9.39 35.82
C CYS A 527 -33.13 -10.41 36.80
N ARG A 528 -32.37 -9.90 37.80
CA ARG A 528 -31.90 -10.58 39.04
C ARG A 528 -30.93 -11.77 38.83
N ASN A 529 -29.99 -12.04 39.74
CA ASN A 529 -29.66 -11.47 41.06
C ASN A 529 -28.22 -10.96 41.10
#